data_AF-A0A9P5XIS3-F1
#
_entry.id   AF-A0A9P5XIS3-F1
#
_cell.length_a   1.000
_cell.length_b   1.000
_cell.length_c   1.000
_cell.angle_alpha   90.00
_cell.angle_beta   90.00
_cell.angle_gamma   90.00
#
_symmetry.space_group_name_H-M   'P 1'
#
loop_
_entity.id
_entity.type
_entity.pdbx_description
1 polymer ?
#
loop_
_entity_poly.entity_id
_entity_poly.type
_entity_poly.pdbx_seq_one_letter_code
_entity_poly.pdbx_strand_id
1 'polypeptide(L)'
;MASTASTTSPKSFILPDLVSHCDFKLKISRHRKQVTVETKQWLFQGDNVVGAKREAYHGLNAGLLTAMTYPDAACPQLRVCNDFLTFLFHLDNLSDDMDNRGTRSVADVVLNSLYHPYSSHFPVRIGRMTRHLFKRIIPTASPGTQRRFIETMDFFFQSVTQQAQDRAAGVIPDLDSYIALRRDTSGCKPCWALIEFANNLKIPDEVMDHPVIRALGEATNDLVTWSNDIFSYNVEQSKGDTHNMIPVVMYQNGLDLQTAVDFVGDMCKQSIDRFKAEREKLPSWGPEIDRQVNMYANGLADWIVGSLHWSFESTRYFGTKGRKIKTSRFVELLPLRPEAVTRARAISVISRPAPPPVAIPSASAPSSSPSTPTESEPVTPIDVDADIPPSKAVASDDPIPSPPLLTLDTTPDVTVSPSTNISTRVLDRIQTSSLPNSTIQDPVPTSGGDAQLVSPDILSPAIGPLANQRIAKNGPLQPFGLYSLTLWVFYTLIYQPTMTLLRLFIDKDVHAHPFCHYEYM
;
A
#
# COMPACT_ATOMS: atom_id res chain seq x y z
N MET A 1 39.43 30.95 -20.79
CA MET A 1 39.68 29.49 -20.85
C MET A 1 38.76 28.83 -19.85
N ALA A 2 37.62 28.31 -20.30
CA ALA A 2 36.69 27.57 -19.45
C ALA A 2 37.29 26.19 -19.20
N SER A 3 37.55 25.87 -17.93
CA SER A 3 38.02 24.56 -17.50
C SER A 3 36.95 23.53 -17.85
N THR A 4 37.23 22.68 -18.84
CA THR A 4 36.48 21.45 -19.08
C THR A 4 36.75 20.51 -17.91
N ALA A 5 35.96 20.64 -16.85
CA ALA A 5 35.90 19.66 -15.80
C ALA A 5 35.46 18.33 -16.43
N SER A 6 36.42 17.41 -16.58
CA SER A 6 36.14 16.01 -16.87
C SER A 6 35.32 15.46 -15.71
N THR A 7 33.99 15.55 -15.80
CA THR A 7 33.07 14.93 -14.84
C THR A 7 33.11 13.43 -15.05
N THR A 8 34.10 12.78 -14.45
CA THR A 8 34.10 11.33 -14.29
C THR A 8 32.83 10.97 -13.52
N SER A 9 31.96 10.15 -14.11
CA SER A 9 30.79 9.63 -13.44
C SER A 9 31.18 9.03 -12.08
N PRO A 10 30.40 9.28 -11.01
CA PRO A 10 30.70 8.73 -9.70
C PRO A 10 30.79 7.20 -9.79
N LYS A 11 31.66 6.59 -8.98
CA LYS A 11 31.83 5.13 -8.89
C LYS A 11 31.26 4.54 -7.60
N SER A 12 30.95 5.39 -6.63
CA SER A 12 30.51 5.00 -5.30
C SER A 12 29.83 6.16 -4.59
N PHE A 13 29.15 5.86 -3.50
CA PHE A 13 28.60 6.84 -2.56
C PHE A 13 28.60 6.28 -1.14
N ILE A 14 28.41 7.16 -0.16
CA ILE A 14 28.28 6.83 1.26
C ILE A 14 26.81 6.95 1.68
N LEU A 15 26.30 5.92 2.34
CA LEU A 15 24.96 5.94 2.93
C LEU A 15 24.87 6.89 4.13
N PRO A 16 23.75 7.61 4.30
CA PRO A 16 23.48 8.32 5.53
C PRO A 16 23.32 7.32 6.68
N ASP A 17 23.72 7.72 7.90
CA ASP A 17 23.59 6.88 9.08
C ASP A 17 22.19 6.96 9.70
N LEU A 18 21.21 6.39 8.99
CA LEU A 18 19.81 6.37 9.45
C LEU A 18 19.58 5.40 10.62
N VAL A 19 20.41 4.36 10.72
CA VAL A 19 20.27 3.32 11.75
C VAL A 19 20.66 3.88 13.11
N SER A 20 21.78 4.61 13.21
CA SER A 20 22.20 5.21 14.48
C SER A 20 21.32 6.41 14.88
N HIS A 21 20.73 7.12 13.91
CA HIS A 21 19.78 8.22 14.18
C HIS A 21 18.43 7.72 14.74
N CYS A 22 18.04 6.49 14.41
CA CYS A 22 16.82 5.87 14.90
C CYS A 22 17.07 5.18 16.26
N ASP A 23 16.51 5.75 17.33
CA ASP A 23 16.63 5.25 18.71
C ASP A 23 15.49 4.30 19.11
N PHE A 24 14.55 4.00 18.20
CA PHE A 24 13.50 3.03 18.47
C PHE A 24 14.08 1.64 18.64
N LYS A 25 13.58 0.92 19.65
CA LYS A 25 14.07 -0.43 19.97
C LYS A 25 13.59 -1.44 18.93
N LEU A 26 14.51 -2.05 18.20
CA LEU A 26 14.19 -3.18 17.33
C LEU A 26 13.72 -4.39 18.14
N LYS A 27 12.55 -4.92 17.80
CA LYS A 27 12.02 -6.20 18.28
C LYS A 27 11.89 -7.17 17.10
N ILE A 28 11.87 -8.47 17.39
CA ILE A 28 11.62 -9.51 16.38
C ILE A 28 10.66 -10.52 16.97
N SER A 29 9.53 -10.75 16.31
CA SER A 29 8.54 -11.74 16.74
C SER A 29 9.15 -13.15 16.81
N ARG A 30 8.86 -13.86 17.90
CA ARG A 30 9.23 -15.28 18.09
C ARG A 30 8.61 -16.19 17.03
N HIS A 31 7.52 -15.78 16.39
CA HIS A 31 6.79 -16.58 15.41
C HIS A 31 7.38 -16.49 13.99
N ARG A 32 8.46 -15.71 13.78
CA ARG A 32 9.13 -15.51 12.48
C ARG A 32 9.28 -16.79 11.66
N LYS A 33 9.90 -17.84 12.23
CA LYS A 33 10.24 -19.06 11.49
C LYS A 33 8.98 -19.74 10.96
N GLN A 34 7.98 -19.90 11.82
CA GLN A 34 6.72 -20.55 11.49
C GLN A 34 6.00 -19.82 10.35
N VAL A 35 5.73 -18.52 10.52
CA VAL A 35 4.98 -17.75 9.50
C VAL A 35 5.74 -17.68 8.18
N THR A 36 7.07 -17.65 8.20
CA THR A 36 7.89 -17.65 6.98
C THR A 36 7.70 -18.94 6.17
N VAL A 37 7.74 -20.10 6.84
CA VAL A 37 7.60 -21.40 6.17
C VAL A 37 6.22 -21.55 5.56
N GLU A 38 5.19 -21.28 6.35
CA GLU A 38 3.81 -21.34 5.89
C GLU A 38 3.60 -20.37 4.69
N THR A 39 4.27 -19.20 4.63
CA THR A 39 3.98 -18.17 3.61
C THR A 39 4.58 -18.58 2.30
N LYS A 40 5.77 -19.17 2.36
CA LYS A 40 6.41 -19.78 1.19
C LYS A 40 5.58 -20.94 0.65
N GLN A 41 5.02 -21.78 1.51
CA GLN A 41 4.13 -22.85 1.07
C GLN A 41 2.89 -22.29 0.35
N TRP A 42 2.23 -21.30 0.96
CA TRP A 42 1.08 -20.63 0.35
C TRP A 42 1.42 -19.91 -0.97
N LEU A 43 2.54 -19.17 -1.02
CA LEU A 43 2.98 -18.44 -2.19
C LEU A 43 3.40 -19.36 -3.33
N PHE A 44 4.05 -20.48 -3.06
CA PHE A 44 4.54 -21.38 -4.10
C PHE A 44 3.53 -22.44 -4.52
N GLN A 45 2.38 -22.51 -3.85
CA GLN A 45 1.31 -23.42 -4.24
C GLN A 45 0.74 -23.00 -5.60
N GLY A 46 0.85 -23.90 -6.58
CA GLY A 46 0.31 -23.73 -7.92
C GLY A 46 0.92 -22.55 -8.70
N ASP A 47 2.19 -22.21 -8.46
CA ASP A 47 2.90 -21.12 -9.14
C ASP A 47 4.08 -21.62 -9.98
N ASN A 48 4.43 -20.85 -11.02
CA ASN A 48 5.61 -21.05 -11.86
C ASN A 48 6.83 -20.25 -11.33
N VAL A 49 6.83 -19.87 -10.06
CA VAL A 49 7.97 -19.17 -9.43
C VAL A 49 9.08 -20.19 -9.15
N VAL A 50 9.92 -20.39 -10.17
CA VAL A 50 11.06 -21.30 -10.18
C VAL A 50 12.38 -20.54 -10.37
N GLY A 51 13.49 -21.21 -10.11
CA GLY A 51 14.85 -20.68 -10.33
C GLY A 51 15.09 -19.33 -9.66
N ALA A 52 15.65 -18.39 -10.42
CA ALA A 52 16.06 -17.07 -9.91
C ALA A 52 14.92 -16.26 -9.28
N LYS A 53 13.68 -16.38 -9.79
CA LYS A 53 12.52 -15.69 -9.20
C LYS A 53 12.21 -16.24 -7.81
N ARG A 54 12.36 -17.56 -7.61
CA ARG A 54 12.18 -18.20 -6.30
C ARG A 54 13.26 -17.76 -5.33
N GLU A 55 14.52 -17.81 -5.75
CA GLU A 55 15.66 -17.36 -4.94
C GLU A 55 15.54 -15.90 -4.52
N ALA A 56 15.00 -15.03 -5.40
CA ALA A 56 14.69 -13.65 -5.03
C ALA A 56 13.70 -13.55 -3.86
N TYR A 57 12.65 -14.39 -3.81
CA TYR A 57 11.74 -14.44 -2.63
C TYR A 57 12.42 -14.99 -1.37
N HIS A 58 13.38 -15.91 -1.51
CA HIS A 58 14.20 -16.34 -0.37
C HIS A 58 15.05 -15.19 0.15
N GLY A 59 15.77 -14.51 -0.73
CA GLY A 59 16.63 -13.38 -0.44
C GLY A 59 15.91 -12.14 0.08
N LEU A 60 14.65 -11.95 -0.32
CA LEU A 60 13.79 -10.86 0.15
C LEU A 60 13.64 -10.87 1.69
N ASN A 61 13.67 -12.05 2.32
CA ASN A 61 13.51 -12.19 3.76
C ASN A 61 12.22 -11.52 4.30
N ALA A 62 11.10 -11.60 3.57
CA ALA A 62 9.83 -10.97 3.95
C ALA A 62 9.33 -11.40 5.35
N GLY A 63 9.58 -12.65 5.74
CA GLY A 63 9.26 -13.13 7.09
C GLY A 63 10.05 -12.44 8.20
N LEU A 64 11.29 -11.99 7.91
CA LEU A 64 12.06 -11.17 8.85
C LEU A 64 11.49 -9.76 8.92
N LEU A 65 11.19 -9.13 7.77
CA LEU A 65 10.54 -7.81 7.75
C LEU A 65 9.26 -7.83 8.57
N THR A 66 8.37 -8.80 8.32
CA THR A 66 7.11 -8.94 9.05
C THR A 66 7.34 -9.11 10.55
N ALA A 67 8.30 -9.97 10.94
CA ALA A 67 8.60 -10.19 12.35
C ALA A 67 9.21 -8.95 13.04
N MET A 68 9.88 -8.08 12.30
CA MET A 68 10.43 -6.82 12.84
C MET A 68 9.38 -5.71 12.93
N THR A 69 8.40 -5.70 12.04
CA THR A 69 7.41 -4.63 11.87
C THR A 69 6.09 -4.90 12.57
N TYR A 70 5.80 -6.16 12.91
CA TYR A 70 4.68 -6.59 13.75
C TYR A 70 5.16 -7.50 14.89
N PRO A 71 6.12 -7.06 15.72
CA PRO A 71 6.85 -7.94 16.62
C PRO A 71 5.96 -8.59 17.69
N ASP A 72 4.92 -7.89 18.12
CA ASP A 72 4.02 -8.30 19.21
C ASP A 72 2.75 -8.99 18.71
N ALA A 73 2.57 -9.13 17.39
CA ALA A 73 1.41 -9.78 16.81
C ALA A 73 1.36 -11.27 17.16
N ALA A 74 0.16 -11.75 17.50
CA ALA A 74 -0.07 -13.18 17.67
C ALA A 74 0.14 -13.93 16.35
N CYS A 75 0.48 -15.21 16.42
CA CYS A 75 0.86 -16.00 15.24
C CYS A 75 -0.16 -15.96 14.09
N PRO A 76 -1.49 -16.08 14.31
CA PRO A 76 -2.47 -16.01 13.22
C PRO A 76 -2.53 -14.64 12.51
N GLN A 77 -2.38 -13.55 13.27
CA GLN A 77 -2.33 -12.20 12.72
C GLN A 77 -1.02 -11.95 11.98
N LEU A 78 0.12 -12.33 12.59
CA LEU A 78 1.44 -12.21 11.97
C LEU A 78 1.52 -12.98 10.66
N ARG A 79 0.87 -14.15 10.61
CA ARG A 79 0.73 -14.98 9.41
C ARG A 79 0.10 -14.21 8.25
N VAL A 80 -1.00 -13.51 8.50
CA VAL A 80 -1.69 -12.70 7.48
C VAL A 80 -0.83 -11.51 7.06
N CYS A 81 -0.16 -10.85 8.01
CA CYS A 81 0.76 -9.75 7.70
C CYS A 81 1.92 -10.21 6.79
N ASN A 82 2.49 -11.40 7.05
CA ASN A 82 3.58 -11.94 6.23
C ASN A 82 3.12 -12.32 4.83
N ASP A 83 1.93 -12.91 4.72
CA ASP A 83 1.31 -13.23 3.44
C ASP A 83 1.05 -11.95 2.63
N PHE A 84 0.55 -10.89 3.28
CA PHE A 84 0.32 -9.61 2.62
C PHE A 84 1.62 -8.96 2.16
N LEU A 85 2.64 -8.86 3.01
CA LEU A 85 3.91 -8.24 2.61
C LEU A 85 4.56 -8.99 1.45
N THR A 86 4.53 -10.32 1.49
CA THR A 86 5.05 -11.14 0.39
C THR A 86 4.23 -10.95 -0.89
N PHE A 87 2.90 -10.84 -0.76
CA PHE A 87 1.98 -10.54 -1.86
C PHE A 87 2.19 -9.14 -2.43
N LEU A 88 2.47 -8.14 -1.59
CA LEU A 88 2.75 -6.76 -2.01
C LEU A 88 4.03 -6.70 -2.85
N PHE A 89 5.11 -7.37 -2.42
CA PHE A 89 6.33 -7.49 -3.24
C PHE A 89 6.08 -8.27 -4.54
N HIS A 90 5.14 -9.23 -4.55
CA HIS A 90 4.74 -9.90 -5.78
C HIS A 90 4.02 -8.94 -6.75
N LEU A 91 3.12 -8.09 -6.24
CA LEU A 91 2.44 -7.05 -7.03
C LEU A 91 3.44 -6.01 -7.58
N ASP A 92 4.38 -5.56 -6.75
CA ASP A 92 5.46 -4.64 -7.13
C ASP A 92 6.25 -5.19 -8.34
N ASN A 93 6.73 -6.44 -8.24
CA ASN A 93 7.45 -7.09 -9.34
C ASN A 93 6.60 -7.26 -10.61
N LEU A 94 5.29 -7.51 -10.47
CA LEU A 94 4.39 -7.59 -11.62
C LEU A 94 4.23 -6.21 -12.28
N SER A 95 4.13 -5.15 -11.47
CA SER A 95 3.93 -3.79 -11.97
C SER A 95 5.13 -3.22 -12.71
N ASP A 96 6.35 -3.64 -12.38
CA ASP A 96 7.58 -3.24 -13.07
C ASP A 96 7.60 -3.64 -14.56
N ASP A 97 6.95 -4.76 -14.91
CA ASP A 97 6.88 -5.28 -16.28
C ASP A 97 5.60 -4.83 -17.03
N MET A 98 4.70 -4.07 -16.39
CA MET A 98 3.37 -3.75 -16.94
C MET A 98 3.29 -2.39 -17.63
N ASP A 99 2.55 -2.35 -18.74
CA ASP A 99 2.01 -1.09 -19.29
C ASP A 99 0.79 -0.62 -18.48
N ASN A 100 0.29 0.57 -18.80
CA ASN A 100 -0.89 1.15 -18.14
C ASN A 100 -2.16 0.28 -18.23
N ARG A 101 -2.29 -0.59 -19.24
CA ARG A 101 -3.43 -1.51 -19.36
C ARG A 101 -3.23 -2.72 -18.44
N GLY A 102 -2.00 -3.21 -18.33
CA GLY A 102 -1.59 -4.24 -17.39
C GLY A 102 -1.91 -3.85 -15.95
N THR A 103 -1.49 -2.66 -15.51
CA THR A 103 -1.73 -2.19 -14.14
C THR A 103 -3.22 -2.07 -13.81
N ARG A 104 -4.03 -1.51 -14.71
CA ARG A 104 -5.49 -1.42 -14.55
C ARG A 104 -6.15 -2.80 -14.45
N SER A 105 -5.75 -3.75 -15.29
CA SER A 105 -6.32 -5.10 -15.27
C SER A 105 -6.03 -5.83 -13.95
N VAL A 106 -4.83 -5.67 -13.39
CA VAL A 106 -4.47 -6.23 -12.08
C VAL A 106 -5.24 -5.53 -10.96
N ALA A 107 -5.32 -4.19 -11.01
CA ALA A 107 -6.09 -3.40 -10.06
C ALA A 107 -7.55 -3.87 -10.00
N ASP A 108 -8.20 -4.02 -11.16
CA ASP A 108 -9.58 -4.49 -11.24
C ASP A 108 -9.74 -5.87 -10.60
N VAL A 109 -8.84 -6.81 -10.90
CA VAL A 109 -8.92 -8.15 -10.31
C VAL A 109 -8.75 -8.12 -8.79
N VAL A 110 -7.75 -7.38 -8.30
CA VAL A 110 -7.43 -7.32 -6.86
C VAL A 110 -8.52 -6.59 -6.10
N LEU A 111 -8.94 -5.40 -6.56
CA LEU A 111 -9.98 -4.62 -5.90
C LEU A 111 -11.32 -5.34 -5.91
N ASN A 112 -11.74 -5.92 -7.04
CA ASN A 112 -12.99 -6.72 -7.07
C ASN A 112 -12.91 -7.94 -6.14
N SER A 113 -11.72 -8.54 -5.99
CA SER A 113 -11.49 -9.64 -5.05
C SER A 113 -11.59 -9.20 -3.58
N LEU A 114 -11.27 -7.94 -3.27
CA LEU A 114 -11.42 -7.35 -1.95
C LEU A 114 -12.87 -6.95 -1.66
N TYR A 115 -13.55 -6.31 -2.61
CA TYR A 115 -14.96 -5.89 -2.48
C TYR A 115 -15.94 -7.07 -2.49
N HIS A 116 -15.62 -8.14 -3.22
CA HIS A 116 -16.48 -9.32 -3.36
C HIS A 116 -15.74 -10.61 -2.97
N PRO A 117 -15.28 -10.76 -1.72
CA PRO A 117 -14.41 -11.85 -1.31
C PRO A 117 -15.12 -13.22 -1.31
N TYR A 118 -16.44 -13.28 -1.41
CA TYR A 118 -17.23 -14.52 -1.44
C TYR A 118 -17.80 -14.90 -2.82
N SER A 119 -17.67 -14.05 -3.85
CA SER A 119 -18.19 -14.36 -5.20
C SER A 119 -17.50 -15.58 -5.84
N SER A 120 -18.15 -16.32 -6.73
CA SER A 120 -17.58 -17.53 -7.35
C SER A 120 -16.66 -17.26 -8.55
N HIS A 121 -16.57 -16.02 -9.04
CA HIS A 121 -16.08 -15.71 -10.38
C HIS A 121 -14.75 -14.93 -10.42
N PHE A 122 -13.62 -15.56 -10.08
CA PHE A 122 -12.29 -15.05 -10.49
C PHE A 122 -11.29 -16.20 -10.74
N PRO A 123 -11.04 -16.58 -12.00
CA PRO A 123 -10.18 -17.73 -12.34
C PRO A 123 -8.69 -17.39 -12.31
N VAL A 124 -8.29 -16.12 -12.15
CA VAL A 124 -6.88 -15.73 -12.15
C VAL A 124 -6.24 -15.85 -10.77
N ARG A 125 -4.98 -16.29 -10.75
CA ARG A 125 -4.24 -16.63 -9.53
C ARG A 125 -4.17 -15.46 -8.54
N ILE A 126 -3.89 -14.26 -9.02
CA ILE A 126 -3.76 -13.06 -8.18
C ILE A 126 -5.05 -12.79 -7.40
N GLY A 127 -6.22 -12.90 -8.05
CA GLY A 127 -7.52 -12.75 -7.39
C GLY A 127 -7.80 -13.83 -6.35
N ARG A 128 -7.43 -15.09 -6.61
CA ARG A 128 -7.53 -16.16 -5.60
C ARG A 128 -6.68 -15.87 -4.37
N MET A 129 -5.45 -15.41 -4.57
CA MET A 129 -4.54 -15.05 -3.47
C MET A 129 -5.09 -13.87 -2.67
N THR A 130 -5.55 -12.82 -3.33
CA THR A 130 -6.19 -11.66 -2.68
C THR A 130 -7.37 -12.08 -1.82
N ARG A 131 -8.27 -12.92 -2.33
CA ARG A 131 -9.42 -13.42 -1.56
C ARG A 131 -8.99 -14.28 -0.39
N HIS A 132 -8.04 -15.19 -0.60
CA HIS A 132 -7.54 -16.05 0.47
C HIS A 132 -6.89 -15.24 1.60
N LEU A 133 -6.18 -14.16 1.26
CA LEU A 133 -5.69 -13.20 2.23
C LEU A 133 -6.84 -12.48 2.95
N PHE A 134 -7.73 -11.82 2.20
CA PHE A 134 -8.74 -10.94 2.78
C PHE A 134 -9.79 -11.69 3.60
N LYS A 135 -10.16 -12.92 3.21
CA LYS A 135 -11.01 -13.80 4.02
C LYS A 135 -10.44 -14.13 5.40
N ARG A 136 -9.13 -14.01 5.60
CA ARG A 136 -8.48 -14.18 6.92
C ARG A 136 -8.40 -12.88 7.71
N ILE A 137 -8.59 -11.74 7.06
CA ILE A 137 -8.67 -10.41 7.70
C ILE A 137 -10.09 -10.18 8.25
N ILE A 138 -11.12 -10.45 7.44
CA ILE A 138 -12.53 -10.17 7.74
C ILE A 138 -12.99 -10.64 9.13
N PRO A 139 -12.68 -11.86 9.61
CA PRO A 139 -13.28 -12.36 10.85
C PRO A 139 -12.86 -11.60 12.12
N THR A 140 -11.70 -10.93 12.12
CA THR A 140 -11.15 -10.28 13.32
C THR A 140 -10.82 -8.80 13.15
N ALA A 141 -10.71 -8.30 11.91
CA ALA A 141 -10.54 -6.87 11.65
C ALA A 141 -11.82 -6.08 11.94
N SER A 142 -11.69 -4.90 12.54
CA SER A 142 -12.82 -3.97 12.67
C SER A 142 -13.34 -3.52 11.29
N PRO A 143 -14.61 -3.11 11.16
CA PRO A 143 -15.13 -2.57 9.91
C PRO A 143 -14.31 -1.37 9.37
N GLY A 144 -13.83 -0.49 10.26
CA GLY A 144 -12.97 0.64 9.90
C GLY A 144 -11.62 0.18 9.33
N THR A 145 -10.99 -0.81 9.98
CA THR A 145 -9.74 -1.41 9.50
C THR A 145 -9.91 -2.07 8.12
N GLN A 146 -11.01 -2.80 7.90
CA GLN A 146 -11.31 -3.42 6.60
C GLN A 146 -11.48 -2.35 5.51
N ARG A 147 -12.22 -1.27 5.81
CA ARG A 147 -12.43 -0.16 4.87
C ARG A 147 -11.10 0.53 4.51
N ARG A 148 -10.31 0.92 5.51
CA ARG A 148 -8.99 1.54 5.32
C ARG A 148 -8.04 0.64 4.52
N PHE A 149 -8.04 -0.67 4.76
CA PHE A 149 -7.23 -1.60 3.98
C PHE A 149 -7.63 -1.61 2.50
N ILE A 150 -8.93 -1.62 2.18
CA ILE A 150 -9.40 -1.59 0.79
C ILE A 150 -9.10 -0.24 0.13
N GLU A 151 -9.39 0.87 0.82
CA GLU A 151 -9.15 2.24 0.31
C GLU A 151 -7.67 2.47 0.00
N THR A 152 -6.78 2.04 0.90
CA THR A 152 -5.34 2.21 0.69
C THR A 152 -4.77 1.31 -0.41
N MET A 153 -5.39 0.14 -0.66
CA MET A 153 -5.08 -0.67 -1.84
C MET A 153 -5.55 -0.01 -3.15
N ASP A 154 -6.67 0.71 -3.13
CA ASP A 154 -7.15 1.48 -4.28
C ASP A 154 -6.19 2.64 -4.62
N PHE A 155 -5.78 3.44 -3.62
CA PHE A 155 -4.78 4.49 -3.81
C PHE A 155 -3.44 3.95 -4.34
N PHE A 156 -2.99 2.79 -3.84
CA PHE A 156 -1.80 2.11 -4.37
C PHE A 156 -1.95 1.81 -5.88
N PHE A 157 -3.06 1.22 -6.34
CA PHE A 157 -3.20 0.92 -7.76
C PHE A 157 -3.38 2.16 -8.64
N GLN A 158 -4.06 3.19 -8.14
CA GLN A 158 -4.19 4.47 -8.85
C GLN A 158 -2.81 5.12 -9.06
N SER A 159 -1.99 5.17 -8.00
CA SER A 159 -0.64 5.73 -8.06
C SER A 159 0.31 4.90 -8.92
N VAL A 160 0.29 3.56 -8.82
CA VAL A 160 1.09 2.67 -9.71
C VAL A 160 0.69 2.85 -11.18
N THR A 161 -0.60 3.08 -11.46
CA THR A 161 -1.07 3.39 -12.81
C THR A 161 -0.53 4.73 -13.31
N GLN A 162 -0.46 5.75 -12.45
CA GLN A 162 0.16 7.03 -12.81
C GLN A 162 1.67 6.89 -13.04
N GLN A 163 2.38 6.19 -12.16
CA GLN A 163 3.81 5.89 -12.32
C GLN A 163 4.12 5.18 -13.65
N ALA A 164 3.28 4.21 -14.06
CA ALA A 164 3.42 3.54 -15.35
C ALA A 164 3.23 4.50 -16.54
N GLN A 165 2.34 5.49 -16.43
CA GLN A 165 2.15 6.53 -17.44
C GLN A 165 3.36 7.47 -17.52
N ASP A 166 3.89 7.90 -16.37
CA ASP A 166 5.06 8.78 -16.31
C ASP A 166 6.29 8.09 -16.90
N ARG A 167 6.51 6.80 -16.55
CA ARG A 167 7.58 5.95 -17.13
C ARG A 167 7.43 5.83 -18.65
N ALA A 168 6.21 5.61 -19.15
CA ALA A 168 5.96 5.50 -20.59
C ALA A 168 6.16 6.82 -21.34
N ALA A 169 5.88 7.95 -20.68
CA ALA A 169 6.07 9.29 -21.22
C ALA A 169 7.50 9.83 -21.06
N GLY A 170 8.37 9.14 -20.31
CA GLY A 170 9.72 9.61 -19.98
C GLY A 170 9.73 10.84 -19.07
N VAL A 171 8.68 11.03 -18.26
CA VAL A 171 8.55 12.16 -17.34
C VAL A 171 9.28 11.87 -16.05
N ILE A 172 10.14 12.80 -15.62
CA ILE A 172 10.68 12.83 -14.26
C ILE A 172 9.87 13.90 -13.50
N PRO A 173 9.08 13.52 -12.48
CA PRO A 173 8.31 14.48 -11.70
C PRO A 173 9.23 15.41 -10.91
N ASP A 174 8.72 16.60 -10.56
CA ASP A 174 9.34 17.41 -9.51
C ASP A 174 9.22 16.71 -8.13
N LEU A 175 9.99 17.16 -7.15
CA LEU A 175 10.13 16.56 -5.84
C LEU A 175 8.80 16.50 -5.08
N ASP A 176 7.98 17.54 -5.14
CA ASP A 176 6.71 17.58 -4.40
C ASP A 176 5.70 16.62 -5.03
N SER A 177 5.60 16.63 -6.36
CA SER A 177 4.80 15.67 -7.12
C SER A 177 5.27 14.23 -6.88
N TYR A 178 6.58 14.01 -6.84
CA TYR A 178 7.17 12.71 -6.53
C TYR A 178 6.79 12.25 -5.13
N ILE A 179 6.96 13.08 -4.09
CA ILE A 179 6.62 12.75 -2.70
C ILE A 179 5.14 12.36 -2.59
N ALA A 180 4.24 13.17 -3.17
CA ALA A 180 2.81 12.92 -3.11
C ALA A 180 2.44 11.57 -3.73
N LEU A 181 2.97 11.28 -4.93
CA LEU A 181 2.73 10.02 -5.62
C LEU A 181 3.38 8.83 -4.89
N ARG A 182 4.62 9.01 -4.44
CA ARG A 182 5.47 7.96 -3.86
C ARG A 182 4.95 7.44 -2.51
N ARG A 183 4.25 8.29 -1.74
CA ARG A 183 3.52 7.89 -0.51
C ARG A 183 2.45 6.84 -0.77
N ASP A 184 1.88 6.79 -1.97
CA ASP A 184 0.90 5.77 -2.37
C ASP A 184 1.54 4.60 -3.13
N THR A 185 2.50 4.86 -4.03
CA THR A 185 3.18 3.78 -4.79
C THR A 185 4.04 2.87 -3.91
N SER A 186 4.46 3.33 -2.72
CA SER A 186 5.23 2.52 -1.78
C SER A 186 4.46 1.32 -1.22
N GLY A 187 3.13 1.35 -1.26
CA GLY A 187 2.29 0.31 -0.67
C GLY A 187 2.37 0.25 0.87
N CYS A 188 2.87 1.29 1.53
CA CYS A 188 2.97 1.33 2.99
C CYS A 188 1.62 1.52 3.69
N LYS A 189 0.69 2.29 3.11
CA LYS A 189 -0.59 2.62 3.77
C LYS A 189 -1.46 1.40 4.12
N PRO A 190 -1.58 0.35 3.28
CA PRO A 190 -2.23 -0.91 3.67
C PRO A 190 -1.59 -1.58 4.89
N CYS A 191 -0.27 -1.44 5.09
CA CYS A 191 0.41 -1.96 6.26
C CYS A 191 -0.02 -1.26 7.55
N TRP A 192 -0.44 0.01 7.48
CA TRP A 192 -0.97 0.74 8.64
C TRP A 192 -2.29 0.17 9.11
N ALA A 193 -3.20 -0.13 8.18
CA ALA A 193 -4.42 -0.86 8.50
C ALA A 193 -4.11 -2.25 9.10
N LEU A 194 -3.04 -2.90 8.64
CA LEU A 194 -2.60 -4.16 9.23
C LEU A 194 -2.02 -4.03 10.64
N ILE A 195 -1.55 -2.85 11.08
CA ILE A 195 -1.18 -2.63 12.49
C ILE A 195 -2.42 -2.77 13.38
N GLU A 196 -3.54 -2.19 12.97
CA GLU A 196 -4.81 -2.32 13.69
C GLU A 196 -5.25 -3.78 13.77
N PHE A 197 -5.26 -4.47 12.61
CA PHE A 197 -5.60 -5.89 12.54
C PHE A 197 -4.66 -6.75 13.40
N ALA A 198 -3.35 -6.50 13.32
CA ALA A 198 -2.34 -7.32 13.99
C ALA A 198 -2.45 -7.28 15.52
N ASN A 199 -2.94 -6.16 16.04
CA ASN A 199 -3.10 -5.90 17.46
C ASN A 199 -4.58 -5.95 17.91
N ASN A 200 -5.51 -6.32 17.03
CA ASN A 200 -6.96 -6.33 17.25
C ASN A 200 -7.49 -4.98 17.79
N LEU A 201 -7.00 -3.88 17.23
CA LEU A 201 -7.41 -2.54 17.62
C LEU A 201 -8.79 -2.20 17.05
N LYS A 202 -9.57 -1.48 17.85
CA LYS A 202 -10.91 -0.97 17.57
C LYS A 202 -10.92 0.55 17.77
N ILE A 203 -10.04 1.23 17.03
CA ILE A 203 -9.92 2.69 17.07
C ILE A 203 -11.04 3.30 16.19
N PRO A 204 -11.86 4.22 16.72
CA PRO A 204 -12.89 4.90 15.94
C PRO A 204 -12.33 5.66 14.73
N ASP A 205 -13.16 5.84 13.70
CA ASP A 205 -12.73 6.49 12.46
C ASP A 205 -12.33 7.95 12.70
N GLU A 206 -13.06 8.68 13.55
CA GLU A 206 -12.76 10.06 13.94
C GLU A 206 -11.41 10.22 14.65
N VAL A 207 -10.93 9.17 15.32
CA VAL A 207 -9.60 9.15 15.96
C VAL A 207 -8.53 8.86 14.91
N MET A 208 -8.76 7.89 14.02
CA MET A 208 -7.84 7.57 12.92
C MET A 208 -7.68 8.73 11.92
N ASP A 209 -8.75 9.51 11.73
CA ASP A 209 -8.75 10.70 10.88
C ASP A 209 -8.17 11.94 11.57
N HIS A 210 -7.87 11.86 12.86
CA HIS A 210 -7.29 12.97 13.59
C HIS A 210 -5.94 13.39 12.97
N PRO A 211 -5.68 14.70 12.77
CA PRO A 211 -4.49 15.19 12.07
C PRO A 211 -3.17 14.64 12.62
N VAL A 212 -3.02 14.50 13.94
CA VAL A 212 -1.81 13.95 14.57
C VAL A 212 -1.59 12.47 14.21
N ILE A 213 -2.66 11.66 14.14
CA ILE A 213 -2.56 10.23 13.76
C ILE A 213 -2.15 10.10 12.29
N ARG A 214 -2.73 10.94 11.43
CA ARG A 214 -2.35 11.02 10.02
C ARG A 214 -0.90 11.46 9.85
N ALA A 215 -0.46 12.47 10.59
CA ALA A 215 0.91 12.99 10.56
C ALA A 215 1.94 11.93 11.01
N LEU A 216 1.62 11.12 12.03
CA LEU A 216 2.44 9.96 12.40
C LEU A 216 2.57 8.96 11.25
N GLY A 217 1.44 8.59 10.63
CA GLY A 217 1.44 7.67 9.48
C GLY A 217 2.20 8.21 8.26
N GLU A 218 2.12 9.51 8.00
CA GLU A 218 2.89 10.16 6.94
C GLU A 218 4.38 10.18 7.25
N ALA A 219 4.78 10.53 8.48
CA ALA A 219 6.18 10.53 8.89
C ALA A 219 6.82 9.13 8.81
N THR A 220 6.07 8.10 9.19
CA THR A 220 6.50 6.71 8.99
C THR A 220 6.63 6.37 7.51
N ASN A 221 5.63 6.70 6.68
CA ASN A 221 5.67 6.39 5.25
C ASN A 221 6.84 7.07 4.54
N ASP A 222 7.05 8.36 4.82
CA ASP A 222 8.13 9.15 4.28
C ASP A 222 9.49 8.52 4.60
N LEU A 223 9.74 8.13 5.86
CA LEU A 223 10.98 7.45 6.20
C LEU A 223 11.12 6.09 5.50
N VAL A 224 10.11 5.21 5.61
CA VAL A 224 10.17 3.84 5.07
C VAL A 224 10.43 3.89 3.56
N THR A 225 9.78 4.83 2.88
CA THR A 225 9.84 4.94 1.43
C THR A 225 11.10 5.64 0.94
N TRP A 226 11.51 6.75 1.55
CA TRP A 226 12.71 7.48 1.09
C TRP A 226 14.00 6.75 1.48
N SER A 227 14.02 6.06 2.63
CA SER A 227 15.14 5.18 2.96
C SER A 227 15.20 3.99 2.00
N ASN A 228 14.05 3.46 1.55
CA ASN A 228 14.02 2.47 0.49
C ASN A 228 14.65 3.02 -0.80
N ASP A 229 14.29 4.22 -1.24
CA ASP A 229 14.87 4.85 -2.43
C ASP A 229 16.40 4.99 -2.31
N ILE A 230 16.94 5.35 -1.14
CA ILE A 230 18.39 5.39 -0.90
C ILE A 230 19.02 3.98 -1.03
N PHE A 231 18.43 2.98 -0.38
CA PHE A 231 19.00 1.62 -0.35
C PHE A 231 18.86 0.90 -1.69
N SER A 232 17.77 1.14 -2.43
CA SER A 232 17.49 0.52 -3.72
C SER A 232 18.17 1.24 -4.90
N TYR A 233 18.58 2.50 -4.72
CA TYR A 233 19.17 3.35 -5.77
C TYR A 233 20.20 2.61 -6.62
N ASN A 234 21.16 1.91 -6.01
CA ASN A 234 22.23 1.27 -6.76
C ASN A 234 21.73 0.16 -7.70
N VAL A 235 20.69 -0.58 -7.29
CA VAL A 235 20.05 -1.60 -8.12
C VAL A 235 19.21 -0.95 -9.22
N GLU A 236 18.47 0.10 -8.89
CA GLU A 236 17.56 0.81 -9.79
C GLU A 236 18.30 1.60 -10.86
N GLN A 237 19.32 2.37 -10.49
CA GLN A 237 20.18 3.08 -11.44
C GLN A 237 20.83 2.12 -12.42
N SER A 238 21.23 0.91 -11.98
CA SER A 238 21.80 -0.11 -12.87
C SER A 238 20.82 -0.55 -13.97
N LYS A 239 19.51 -0.43 -13.73
CA LYS A 239 18.45 -0.74 -14.69
C LYS A 239 18.01 0.49 -15.51
N GLY A 240 18.51 1.68 -15.15
CA GLY A 240 18.07 2.96 -15.71
C GLY A 240 16.67 3.37 -15.24
N ASP A 241 16.24 2.93 -14.06
CA ASP A 241 14.99 3.41 -13.46
C ASP A 241 15.18 4.83 -12.91
N THR A 242 14.25 5.72 -13.24
CA THR A 242 14.25 7.13 -12.83
C THR A 242 13.18 7.43 -11.78
N HIS A 243 12.35 6.44 -11.41
CA HIS A 243 11.34 6.60 -10.37
C HIS A 243 11.93 6.34 -8.98
N ASN A 244 12.86 7.21 -8.58
CA ASN A 244 13.57 7.18 -7.32
C ASN A 244 13.86 8.64 -6.88
N MET A 245 13.82 8.93 -5.59
CA MET A 245 14.04 10.30 -5.12
C MET A 245 15.43 10.85 -5.48
N ILE A 246 16.46 10.02 -5.53
CA ILE A 246 17.84 10.42 -5.84
C ILE A 246 17.95 11.07 -7.24
N PRO A 247 17.57 10.40 -8.35
CA PRO A 247 17.59 11.04 -9.66
C PRO A 247 16.64 12.25 -9.77
N VAL A 248 15.51 12.25 -9.05
CA VAL A 248 14.59 13.42 -9.00
C VAL A 248 15.30 14.65 -8.44
N VAL A 249 15.95 14.55 -7.28
CA VAL A 249 16.64 15.70 -6.66
C VAL A 249 17.92 16.08 -7.41
N MET A 250 18.63 15.10 -8.01
CA MET A 250 19.76 15.39 -8.89
C MET A 250 19.31 16.22 -10.10
N TYR A 251 18.19 15.87 -10.72
CA TYR A 251 17.66 16.57 -11.88
C TYR A 251 17.11 17.96 -11.53
N GLN A 252 16.24 18.04 -10.51
CA GLN A 252 15.58 19.30 -10.15
C GLN A 252 16.54 20.34 -9.56
N ASN A 253 17.46 19.91 -8.69
CA ASN A 253 18.33 20.80 -7.93
C ASN A 253 19.76 20.86 -8.50
N GLY A 254 20.07 20.09 -9.55
CA GLY A 254 21.42 20.04 -10.14
C GLY A 254 22.48 19.45 -9.22
N LEU A 255 22.10 18.54 -8.32
CA LEU A 255 23.01 17.94 -7.33
C LEU A 255 23.84 16.81 -7.94
N ASP A 256 25.09 16.68 -7.49
CA ASP A 256 25.84 15.44 -7.69
C ASP A 256 25.26 14.28 -6.86
N LEU A 257 25.68 13.06 -7.15
CA LEU A 257 25.15 11.86 -6.49
C LEU A 257 25.32 11.88 -4.97
N GLN A 258 26.49 12.22 -4.45
CA GLN A 258 26.71 12.18 -3.01
C GLN A 258 25.87 13.23 -2.31
N THR A 259 25.85 14.45 -2.86
CA THR A 259 25.04 15.56 -2.34
C THR A 259 23.54 15.22 -2.38
N ALA A 260 23.06 14.53 -3.43
CA ALA A 260 21.67 14.05 -3.51
C ALA A 260 21.35 12.97 -2.46
N VAL A 261 22.25 12.01 -2.25
CA VAL A 261 22.10 10.98 -1.21
C VAL A 261 22.06 11.59 0.19
N ASP A 262 22.93 12.57 0.46
CA ASP A 262 22.97 13.27 1.74
C ASP A 262 21.69 14.09 1.96
N PHE A 263 21.21 14.79 0.92
CA PHE A 263 19.96 15.54 0.95
C PHE A 263 18.75 14.66 1.33
N VAL A 264 18.57 13.53 0.63
CA VAL A 264 17.47 12.59 0.94
C VAL A 264 17.69 11.91 2.30
N GLY A 265 18.95 11.68 2.68
CA GLY A 265 19.32 11.19 4.01
C GLY A 265 18.88 12.13 5.13
N ASP A 266 19.04 13.43 4.95
CA ASP A 266 18.60 14.42 5.93
C ASP A 266 17.06 14.52 5.98
N MET A 267 16.37 14.39 4.84
CA MET A 267 14.91 14.27 4.83
C MET A 267 14.41 13.05 5.62
N CYS A 268 15.11 11.91 5.51
CA CYS A 268 14.80 10.71 6.30
C CYS A 268 14.95 10.96 7.81
N LYS A 269 16.06 11.58 8.24
CA LYS A 269 16.29 11.94 9.65
C LYS A 269 15.21 12.88 10.17
N GLN A 270 14.89 13.92 9.40
CA GLN A 270 13.82 14.86 9.74
C GLN A 270 12.46 14.15 9.87
N SER A 271 12.19 13.12 9.08
CA SER A 271 10.95 12.35 9.21
C SER A 271 10.90 11.52 10.50
N ILE A 272 12.03 10.97 10.96
CA ILE A 272 12.14 10.31 12.27
C ILE A 272 11.87 11.33 13.39
N ASP A 273 12.50 12.51 13.31
CA ASP A 273 12.37 13.55 14.33
C ASP A 273 10.93 14.11 14.37
N ARG A 274 10.30 14.31 13.20
CA ARG A 274 8.89 14.68 13.07
C ARG A 274 7.98 13.63 13.68
N PHE A 275 8.22 12.34 13.45
CA PHE A 275 7.43 11.28 14.06
C PHE A 275 7.47 11.38 15.59
N LYS A 276 8.65 11.59 16.18
CA LYS A 276 8.79 11.77 17.64
C LYS A 276 8.01 12.99 18.14
N ALA A 277 8.15 14.12 17.46
CA ALA A 277 7.46 15.36 17.81
C ALA A 277 5.92 15.23 17.70
N GLU A 278 5.40 14.57 16.67
CA GLU A 278 3.95 14.33 16.53
C GLU A 278 3.43 13.36 17.60
N ARG A 279 4.24 12.39 18.02
CA ARG A 279 3.87 11.45 19.06
C ARG A 279 3.66 12.14 20.42
N GLU A 280 4.43 13.19 20.71
CA GLU A 280 4.27 14.00 21.92
C GLU A 280 2.98 14.85 21.92
N LYS A 281 2.39 15.09 20.73
CA LYS A 281 1.17 15.88 20.54
C LYS A 281 -0.11 15.04 20.55
N LEU A 282 -0.02 13.74 20.81
CA LEU A 282 -1.20 12.87 20.87
C LEU A 282 -2.18 13.40 21.94
N PRO A 283 -3.42 13.78 21.55
CA PRO A 283 -4.42 14.15 22.54
C PRO A 283 -4.92 12.90 23.28
N SER A 284 -5.71 13.12 24.32
CA SER A 284 -6.44 12.05 25.00
C SER A 284 -7.86 11.95 24.46
N TRP A 285 -8.29 10.73 24.14
CA TRP A 285 -9.66 10.34 23.82
C TRP A 285 -10.25 9.43 24.91
N GLY A 286 -9.58 9.35 26.06
CA GLY A 286 -9.94 8.50 27.19
C GLY A 286 -9.09 7.22 27.26
N PRO A 287 -8.93 6.64 28.46
CA PRO A 287 -7.86 5.66 28.73
C PRO A 287 -7.83 4.45 27.80
N GLU A 288 -8.99 3.93 27.39
CA GLU A 288 -9.05 2.75 26.52
C GLU A 288 -8.65 3.05 25.07
N ILE A 289 -9.09 4.19 24.52
CA ILE A 289 -8.70 4.60 23.17
C ILE A 289 -7.22 5.02 23.16
N ASP A 290 -6.77 5.74 24.19
CA ASP A 290 -5.38 6.16 24.33
C ASP A 290 -4.43 4.95 24.36
N ARG A 291 -4.82 3.86 25.04
CA ARG A 291 -4.06 2.61 25.04
C ARG A 291 -3.93 2.03 23.64
N GLN A 292 -5.01 2.01 22.86
CA GLN A 292 -5.01 1.47 21.50
C GLN A 292 -4.25 2.36 20.53
N VAL A 293 -4.41 3.68 20.62
CA VAL A 293 -3.64 4.66 19.84
C VAL A 293 -2.14 4.53 20.12
N ASN A 294 -1.74 4.35 21.39
CA ASN A 294 -0.35 4.10 21.74
C ASN A 294 0.19 2.80 21.13
N MET A 295 -0.62 1.73 21.09
CA MET A 295 -0.25 0.49 20.40
C MET A 295 -0.10 0.70 18.89
N TYR A 296 -1.00 1.47 18.27
CA TYR A 296 -0.91 1.81 16.85
C TYR A 296 0.35 2.64 16.54
N ALA A 297 0.62 3.69 17.32
CA ALA A 297 1.82 4.50 17.19
C ALA A 297 3.11 3.69 17.42
N ASN A 298 3.10 2.74 18.36
CA ASN A 298 4.22 1.81 18.52
C ASN A 298 4.41 0.92 17.29
N GLY A 299 3.34 0.44 16.67
CA GLY A 299 3.43 -0.33 15.41
C GLY A 299 4.06 0.49 14.27
N LEU A 300 3.73 1.79 14.18
CA LEU A 300 4.38 2.69 13.22
C LEU A 300 5.88 2.87 13.51
N ALA A 301 6.27 2.99 14.78
CA ALA A 301 7.68 3.04 15.19
C ALA A 301 8.42 1.71 14.92
N ASP A 302 7.77 0.57 15.14
CA ASP A 302 8.29 -0.76 14.81
C ASP A 302 8.53 -0.89 13.29
N TRP A 303 7.67 -0.28 12.47
CA TRP A 303 7.87 -0.18 11.02
C TRP A 303 9.08 0.66 10.63
N ILE A 304 9.27 1.81 11.27
CA ILE A 304 10.44 2.67 11.08
C ILE A 304 11.74 1.87 11.32
N VAL A 305 11.93 1.33 12.52
CA VAL A 305 13.20 0.64 12.84
C VAL A 305 13.32 -0.70 12.09
N GLY A 306 12.22 -1.42 11.92
CA GLY A 306 12.20 -2.73 11.27
C GLY A 306 12.62 -2.65 9.81
N SER A 307 12.09 -1.67 9.05
CA SER A 307 12.44 -1.46 7.65
C SER A 307 13.92 -1.07 7.44
N LEU A 308 14.45 -0.18 8.28
CA LEU A 308 15.86 0.23 8.25
C LEU A 308 16.79 -0.97 8.47
N HIS A 309 16.50 -1.81 9.47
CA HIS A 309 17.33 -2.98 9.76
C HIS A 309 17.17 -4.08 8.72
N TRP A 310 15.94 -4.36 8.29
CA TRP A 310 15.65 -5.38 7.28
C TRP A 310 16.37 -5.09 5.96
N SER A 311 16.50 -3.83 5.56
CA SER A 311 17.17 -3.45 4.30
C SER A 311 18.62 -3.93 4.19
N PHE A 312 19.32 -4.14 5.31
CA PHE A 312 20.67 -4.71 5.33
C PHE A 312 20.72 -6.23 5.52
N GLU A 313 19.61 -6.86 5.91
CA GLU A 313 19.49 -8.31 6.06
C GLU A 313 18.84 -8.97 4.83
N SER A 314 18.10 -8.21 4.03
CA SER A 314 17.60 -8.62 2.72
C SER A 314 18.74 -8.62 1.70
N THR A 315 18.75 -9.60 0.80
CA THR A 315 19.68 -9.60 -0.34
C THR A 315 19.17 -8.72 -1.50
N ARG A 316 17.99 -8.12 -1.37
CA ARG A 316 17.33 -7.30 -2.42
C ARG A 316 18.19 -6.11 -2.87
N TYR A 317 18.90 -5.45 -1.95
CA TYR A 317 19.63 -4.22 -2.23
C TYR A 317 21.15 -4.44 -2.32
N PHE A 318 21.71 -5.15 -1.35
CA PHE A 318 23.15 -5.26 -1.14
C PHE A 318 23.69 -6.68 -1.34
N GLY A 319 22.86 -7.60 -1.84
CA GLY A 319 23.21 -9.02 -1.93
C GLY A 319 23.63 -9.59 -0.57
N THR A 320 24.67 -10.40 -0.54
CA THR A 320 25.24 -10.97 0.70
C THR A 320 26.11 -9.98 1.49
N LYS A 321 26.33 -8.76 0.98
CA LYS A 321 27.22 -7.75 1.58
C LYS A 321 26.50 -6.81 2.56
N GLY A 322 25.19 -6.95 2.75
CA GLY A 322 24.36 -5.99 3.50
C GLY A 322 24.90 -5.64 4.89
N ARG A 323 25.34 -6.63 5.70
CA ARG A 323 25.94 -6.36 7.01
C ARG A 323 27.25 -5.57 6.95
N LYS A 324 28.12 -5.86 5.98
CA LYS A 324 29.36 -5.12 5.78
C LYS A 324 29.06 -3.67 5.39
N ILE A 325 28.12 -3.48 4.46
CA ILE A 325 27.69 -2.15 4.02
C ILE A 325 27.02 -1.37 5.16
N LYS A 326 26.25 -2.04 6.03
CA LYS A 326 25.67 -1.41 7.22
C LYS A 326 26.74 -0.77 8.11
N THR A 327 27.88 -1.44 8.29
CA THR A 327 29.00 -0.92 9.10
C THR A 327 29.84 0.11 8.34
N SER A 328 30.18 -0.15 7.08
CA SER A 328 31.06 0.74 6.31
C SER A 328 30.36 1.96 5.72
N ARG A 329 29.03 1.87 5.51
CA ARG A 329 28.17 2.78 4.74
C ARG A 329 28.58 3.01 3.28
N PHE A 330 29.75 2.52 2.88
CA PHE A 330 30.27 2.59 1.52
C PHE A 330 29.52 1.65 0.55
N VAL A 331 29.05 2.21 -0.56
CA VAL A 331 28.40 1.48 -1.66
C VAL A 331 29.15 1.75 -2.96
N GLU A 332 29.63 0.68 -3.60
CA GLU A 332 30.19 0.72 -4.95
C GLU A 332 29.07 0.57 -5.98
N LEU A 333 29.06 1.44 -7.00
CA LEU A 333 28.00 1.46 -8.01
C LEU A 333 28.06 0.25 -8.93
N LEU A 334 26.89 -0.34 -9.18
CA LEU A 334 26.72 -1.36 -10.19
C LEU A 334 26.82 -0.75 -11.59
N PRO A 335 27.40 -1.47 -12.57
CA PRO A 335 27.40 -1.00 -13.95
C PRO A 335 25.97 -0.95 -14.51
N LEU A 336 25.74 -0.04 -15.46
CA LEU A 336 24.50 -0.01 -16.23
C LEU A 336 24.32 -1.33 -16.99
N ARG A 337 23.12 -1.91 -16.87
CA ARG A 337 22.73 -3.11 -17.62
C ARG A 337 22.59 -2.78 -19.10
N PRO A 338 22.85 -3.73 -20.01
CA PRO A 338 22.77 -3.49 -21.46
C PRO A 338 21.43 -2.89 -21.93
N GLU A 339 20.33 -3.34 -21.33
CA GLU A 339 18.96 -2.83 -21.60
C GLU A 339 18.81 -1.35 -21.25
N ALA A 340 19.41 -0.91 -20.13
CA ALA A 340 19.39 0.48 -19.68
C ALA A 340 20.20 1.38 -20.62
N VAL A 341 21.35 0.90 -21.11
CA VAL A 341 22.19 1.62 -22.07
C VAL A 341 21.42 1.87 -23.37
N THR A 342 20.67 0.87 -23.85
CA THR A 342 19.84 1.00 -25.06
C THR A 342 18.71 2.04 -24.87
N ARG A 343 18.03 2.04 -23.71
CA ARG A 343 16.99 3.04 -23.39
C ARG A 343 17.55 4.45 -23.26
N ALA A 344 18.66 4.63 -22.55
CA ALA A 344 19.30 5.94 -22.39
C ALA A 344 19.69 6.56 -23.74
N ARG A 345 20.19 5.74 -24.68
CA ARG A 345 20.51 6.17 -26.05
C ARG A 345 19.27 6.58 -26.86
N ALA A 346 18.13 5.93 -26.65
CA ALA A 346 16.88 6.30 -27.32
C ALA A 346 16.29 7.61 -26.78
N ILE A 347 16.39 7.84 -25.45
CA ILE A 347 15.89 9.07 -24.79
C ILE A 347 16.77 10.28 -25.14
N SER A 348 18.10 10.11 -25.24
CA SER A 348 19.01 11.20 -25.62
C SER A 348 18.75 11.75 -27.03
N VAL A 349 18.02 11.03 -27.88
CA VAL A 349 17.61 11.48 -29.22
C VAL A 349 16.33 12.35 -29.16
N ILE A 350 15.60 12.35 -28.03
CA ILE A 350 14.26 12.96 -27.89
C ILE A 350 14.25 14.19 -26.94
N SER A 351 15.28 14.39 -26.09
CA SER A 351 15.23 15.39 -25.02
C SER A 351 15.10 16.86 -25.46
N ARG A 352 14.07 17.54 -24.93
CA ARG A 352 13.94 19.01 -24.83
C ARG A 352 14.77 19.54 -23.65
N PRO A 353 15.20 20.82 -23.67
CA PRO A 353 16.04 21.40 -22.62
C PRO A 353 15.29 21.49 -21.27
N ALA A 354 16.04 21.26 -20.18
CA ALA A 354 15.56 21.38 -18.81
C ALA A 354 15.14 22.83 -18.48
N PRO A 355 14.11 23.03 -17.63
CA PRO A 355 13.77 24.35 -17.12
C PRO A 355 14.91 24.92 -16.25
N PRO A 356 15.05 26.25 -16.17
CA PRO A 356 16.13 26.89 -15.43
C PRO A 356 16.02 26.64 -13.91
N PRO A 357 17.16 26.56 -13.19
CA PRO A 357 17.17 26.32 -11.76
C PRO A 357 16.50 27.46 -10.97
N VAL A 358 15.67 27.11 -10.00
CA VAL A 358 15.06 28.04 -9.06
C VAL A 358 16.07 28.38 -7.96
N ALA A 359 16.30 29.67 -7.72
CA ALA A 359 17.22 30.14 -6.67
C ALA A 359 16.66 29.83 -5.27
N ILE A 360 17.46 29.15 -4.45
CA ILE A 360 17.19 28.92 -3.02
C ILE A 360 17.42 30.24 -2.27
N PRO A 361 16.45 30.77 -1.49
CA PRO A 361 16.71 31.90 -0.61
C PRO A 361 17.61 31.45 0.54
N SER A 362 18.75 32.13 0.69
CA SER A 362 19.61 32.00 1.88
C SER A 362 18.84 32.45 3.13
N ALA A 363 18.76 31.59 4.15
CA ALA A 363 18.25 31.97 5.46
C ALA A 363 19.17 33.02 6.12
N SER A 364 18.77 34.28 6.11
CA SER A 364 19.36 35.33 6.94
C SER A 364 18.73 35.30 8.34
N ALA A 365 19.58 35.13 9.36
CA ALA A 365 19.21 35.16 10.78
C ALA A 365 18.64 36.53 11.22
N PRO A 366 17.69 36.59 12.18
CA PRO A 366 17.16 37.85 12.66
C PRO A 366 18.12 38.50 13.66
N SER A 367 18.59 39.71 13.34
CA SER A 367 19.31 40.59 14.27
C SER A 367 18.32 41.45 15.07
N SER A 368 18.52 41.46 16.38
CA SER A 368 17.84 42.28 17.40
C SER A 368 18.08 43.80 17.23
N SER A 369 16.96 44.56 17.20
CA SER A 369 16.58 45.87 17.83
C SER A 369 17.61 47.02 18.01
N PRO A 370 17.25 48.28 18.38
CA PRO A 370 15.93 48.88 18.69
C PRO A 370 15.67 50.31 18.11
N SER A 371 14.45 50.86 18.25
CA SER A 371 14.22 52.32 18.29
C SER A 371 12.93 52.68 19.06
N THR A 372 13.11 53.54 20.04
CA THR A 372 12.20 54.14 21.02
C THR A 372 11.27 55.21 20.43
N PRO A 373 10.13 55.52 21.08
CA PRO A 373 9.57 56.87 21.08
C PRO A 373 9.49 57.47 22.50
N THR A 374 9.78 58.77 22.59
CA THR A 374 9.89 59.58 23.81
C THR A 374 8.64 60.45 24.04
N GLU A 375 8.13 60.39 25.27
CA GLU A 375 7.43 61.39 26.14
C GLU A 375 6.26 62.27 25.65
N SER A 376 5.16 62.25 26.40
CA SER A 376 4.91 63.25 27.48
C SER A 376 3.68 62.90 28.35
N GLU A 377 3.88 63.05 29.67
CA GLU A 377 3.03 62.76 30.85
C GLU A 377 1.96 63.86 31.15
N PRO A 378 1.28 63.97 32.34
CA PRO A 378 1.12 63.07 33.51
C PRO A 378 -0.33 62.96 34.07
N VAL A 379 -0.55 62.03 35.03
CA VAL A 379 -1.05 62.28 36.42
C VAL A 379 -1.35 60.94 37.13
N THR A 380 -0.83 60.79 38.35
CA THR A 380 -0.83 59.67 39.31
C THR A 380 -2.00 59.77 40.33
N PRO A 381 -2.05 59.00 41.44
CA PRO A 381 -2.12 57.53 41.62
C PRO A 381 -3.22 57.11 42.63
N ILE A 382 -3.64 55.83 42.68
CA ILE A 382 -4.13 55.20 43.93
C ILE A 382 -3.69 53.72 43.98
N ASP A 383 -2.81 53.41 44.94
CA ASP A 383 -2.52 52.08 45.50
C ASP A 383 -3.76 51.49 46.19
N VAL A 384 -3.98 50.16 46.20
CA VAL A 384 -3.72 49.31 47.39
C VAL A 384 -3.78 47.80 47.06
N ASP A 385 -2.93 47.10 47.81
CA ASP A 385 -2.63 45.68 47.98
C ASP A 385 -3.77 44.63 48.10
N ALA A 386 -3.42 43.45 47.56
CA ALA A 386 -3.33 42.11 48.19
C ALA A 386 -4.54 41.34 48.78
N ASP A 387 -4.51 40.04 48.42
CA ASP A 387 -4.79 38.82 49.20
C ASP A 387 -6.24 38.28 49.43
N ILE A 388 -6.50 37.18 48.70
CA ILE A 388 -7.04 35.83 49.06
C ILE A 388 -7.09 35.52 50.59
N PRO A 389 -7.95 34.65 51.23
CA PRO A 389 -8.84 33.50 50.82
C PRO A 389 -10.20 33.41 51.64
N PRO A 390 -10.83 32.25 51.98
CA PRO A 390 -11.26 31.02 51.25
C PRO A 390 -12.76 30.61 51.41
N SER A 391 -13.20 29.67 50.54
CA SER A 391 -14.19 28.57 50.66
C SER A 391 -15.46 28.68 51.53
N LYS A 392 -16.63 28.30 50.96
CA LYS A 392 -17.48 27.18 51.45
C LYS A 392 -18.66 26.88 50.50
N ALA A 393 -19.00 25.60 50.44
CA ALA A 393 -20.10 25.00 49.68
C ALA A 393 -21.48 25.24 50.31
N VAL A 394 -22.54 25.38 49.49
CA VAL A 394 -23.92 24.95 49.77
C VAL A 394 -24.65 24.67 48.44
N ALA A 395 -25.41 23.58 48.42
CA ALA A 395 -26.32 23.16 47.36
C ALA A 395 -27.70 23.83 47.48
N SER A 396 -28.38 24.11 46.36
CA SER A 396 -29.86 24.05 46.28
C SER A 396 -30.34 24.10 44.84
N ASP A 397 -31.34 23.27 44.59
CA ASP A 397 -32.14 23.11 43.38
C ASP A 397 -32.97 24.36 43.04
N ASP A 398 -33.11 24.69 41.74
CA ASP A 398 -34.39 24.91 41.03
C ASP A 398 -34.17 25.49 39.60
N PRO A 399 -35.15 25.33 38.67
CA PRO A 399 -34.89 25.12 37.25
C PRO A 399 -34.83 26.40 36.41
N ILE A 400 -33.95 26.40 35.40
CA ILE A 400 -33.79 27.49 34.40
C ILE A 400 -34.70 27.21 33.17
N PRO A 401 -35.49 28.19 32.70
CA PRO A 401 -36.27 28.08 31.48
C PRO A 401 -35.44 28.45 30.22
N SER A 402 -35.61 27.70 29.13
CA SER A 402 -35.29 28.14 27.75
C SER A 402 -36.24 29.28 27.32
N PRO A 403 -36.00 30.15 26.30
CA PRO A 403 -35.34 29.95 24.97
C PRO A 403 -34.57 31.25 24.52
N PRO A 404 -34.31 31.64 23.23
CA PRO A 404 -34.65 31.04 21.92
C PRO A 404 -33.55 31.00 20.82
N LEU A 405 -33.92 30.34 19.71
CA LEU A 405 -33.27 30.31 18.41
C LEU A 405 -32.95 31.72 17.87
N LEU A 406 -31.78 31.87 17.24
CA LEU A 406 -31.48 32.94 16.31
C LEU A 406 -31.17 32.39 14.91
N THR A 407 -31.87 32.98 13.96
CA THR A 407 -31.86 32.76 12.51
C THR A 407 -30.65 33.37 11.81
N LEU A 408 -30.39 32.87 10.60
CA LEU A 408 -29.39 33.30 9.63
C LEU A 408 -29.37 34.81 9.37
N ASP A 409 -28.16 35.34 9.11
CA ASP A 409 -27.97 36.43 8.16
C ASP A 409 -26.69 36.22 7.32
N THR A 410 -26.71 36.78 6.12
CA THR A 410 -25.98 36.40 4.90
C THR A 410 -24.69 37.19 4.59
N THR A 411 -23.61 36.48 4.19
CA THR A 411 -22.54 36.76 3.15
C THR A 411 -21.79 38.14 3.09
N PRO A 412 -20.60 38.30 2.42
CA PRO A 412 -19.98 37.45 1.38
C PRO A 412 -18.43 37.24 1.39
N ASP A 413 -18.05 36.27 0.54
CA ASP A 413 -16.83 36.12 -0.28
C ASP A 413 -15.41 36.14 0.32
N VAL A 414 -14.83 34.93 0.40
CA VAL A 414 -13.43 34.69 -0.01
C VAL A 414 -13.39 33.46 -0.91
N THR A 415 -13.01 33.69 -2.18
CA THR A 415 -12.81 32.69 -3.22
C THR A 415 -11.64 31.76 -2.89
N VAL A 416 -11.91 30.46 -2.73
CA VAL A 416 -10.91 29.39 -2.80
C VAL A 416 -11.34 28.40 -3.88
N SER A 417 -10.45 28.19 -4.85
CA SER A 417 -10.61 27.27 -5.99
C SER A 417 -10.78 25.81 -5.54
N PRO A 418 -11.71 25.02 -6.11
CA PRO A 418 -11.88 23.62 -5.73
C PRO A 418 -11.02 22.70 -6.60
N SER A 419 -10.05 22.02 -5.98
CA SER A 419 -9.39 20.83 -6.53
C SER A 419 -10.23 19.58 -6.23
N THR A 420 -10.88 19.07 -7.28
CA THR A 420 -11.25 17.66 -7.54
C THR A 420 -12.09 16.87 -6.51
N ASN A 421 -13.37 16.71 -6.85
CA ASN A 421 -14.30 15.68 -6.38
C ASN A 421 -13.71 14.26 -6.55
N ILE A 422 -13.27 13.64 -5.46
CA ILE A 422 -12.88 12.21 -5.39
C ILE A 422 -13.83 11.41 -4.46
N SER A 423 -14.61 12.08 -3.61
CA SER A 423 -15.45 11.41 -2.59
C SER A 423 -16.71 10.72 -3.15
N THR A 424 -17.24 11.14 -4.30
CA THR A 424 -18.53 10.62 -4.82
C THR A 424 -18.47 9.22 -5.43
N ARG A 425 -17.30 8.75 -5.89
CA ARG A 425 -17.18 7.40 -6.50
C ARG A 425 -17.23 6.24 -5.49
N VAL A 426 -16.95 6.51 -4.22
CA VAL A 426 -16.96 5.48 -3.16
C VAL A 426 -18.40 5.12 -2.77
N LEU A 427 -19.30 6.10 -2.75
CA LEU A 427 -20.70 5.90 -2.37
C LEU A 427 -21.51 5.14 -3.45
N ASP A 428 -21.24 5.41 -4.73
CA ASP A 428 -21.95 4.76 -5.85
C ASP A 428 -21.69 3.26 -5.94
N ARG A 429 -20.51 2.77 -5.49
CA ARG A 429 -20.20 1.33 -5.45
C ARG A 429 -20.81 0.59 -4.26
N ILE A 430 -21.26 1.31 -3.22
CA ILE A 430 -21.85 0.72 -2.01
C ILE A 430 -23.37 0.52 -2.19
N GLN A 431 -24.05 1.33 -3.00
CA GLN A 431 -25.52 1.36 -3.03
C GLN A 431 -26.20 0.29 -3.91
N THR A 432 -25.48 -0.52 -4.68
CA THR A 432 -26.12 -1.57 -5.51
C THR A 432 -26.00 -2.97 -4.90
N SER A 433 -26.66 -3.21 -3.76
CA SER A 433 -27.04 -4.57 -3.35
C SER A 433 -28.23 -4.58 -2.37
N SER A 434 -29.37 -4.07 -2.81
CA SER A 434 -30.65 -4.29 -2.15
C SER A 434 -31.12 -5.74 -2.41
N LEU A 435 -30.97 -6.63 -1.44
CA LEU A 435 -31.64 -7.94 -1.43
C LEU A 435 -33.08 -7.78 -0.91
N PRO A 436 -34.07 -8.52 -1.45
CA PRO A 436 -35.47 -8.37 -1.06
C PRO A 436 -35.77 -9.01 0.30
N ASN A 437 -36.53 -8.26 1.12
CA ASN A 437 -37.16 -8.75 2.34
C ASN A 437 -38.13 -9.91 2.03
N SER A 438 -37.90 -11.07 2.63
CA SER A 438 -38.94 -12.11 2.79
C SER A 438 -39.14 -12.41 4.27
N THR A 439 -40.28 -11.95 4.79
CA THR A 439 -40.87 -12.30 6.07
C THR A 439 -41.06 -13.81 6.17
N ILE A 440 -40.46 -14.47 7.16
CA ILE A 440 -40.80 -15.85 7.55
C ILE A 440 -41.19 -15.83 9.02
N GLN A 441 -42.43 -16.23 9.27
CA GLN A 441 -43.01 -16.45 10.59
C GLN A 441 -42.43 -17.73 11.21
N ASP A 442 -42.07 -17.67 12.50
CA ASP A 442 -41.73 -18.84 13.32
C ASP A 442 -42.97 -19.70 13.60
N PRO A 443 -42.83 -21.04 13.65
CA PRO A 443 -43.76 -21.89 14.40
C PRO A 443 -43.12 -22.51 15.65
N VAL A 444 -43.92 -22.48 16.71
CA VAL A 444 -43.77 -23.07 18.06
C VAL A 444 -43.55 -24.60 18.00
N PRO A 445 -42.80 -25.21 18.95
CA PRO A 445 -42.50 -26.65 18.93
C PRO A 445 -43.59 -27.50 19.58
N THR A 446 -43.84 -28.69 19.01
CA THR A 446 -44.52 -29.80 19.70
C THR A 446 -43.67 -31.06 19.69
N SER A 447 -43.72 -31.72 20.84
CA SER A 447 -43.00 -32.90 21.32
C SER A 447 -43.23 -34.21 20.57
N GLY A 448 -42.21 -35.08 20.61
CA GLY A 448 -42.38 -36.52 20.87
C GLY A 448 -41.88 -37.49 19.79
N GLY A 449 -41.04 -38.44 20.20
CA GLY A 449 -41.04 -39.81 19.65
C GLY A 449 -39.78 -40.29 18.91
N ASP A 450 -38.88 -40.91 19.66
CA ASP A 450 -38.14 -42.16 19.39
C ASP A 450 -37.41 -42.45 18.06
N ALA A 451 -36.07 -42.54 18.21
CA ALA A 451 -35.17 -43.65 17.83
C ALA A 451 -35.29 -44.35 16.46
N GLN A 452 -34.22 -44.28 15.64
CA GLN A 452 -33.26 -45.40 15.48
C GLN A 452 -32.12 -45.07 14.50
N LEU A 453 -30.95 -45.63 14.81
CA LEU A 453 -29.72 -45.70 14.03
C LEU A 453 -29.90 -46.39 12.66
N VAL A 454 -29.18 -45.96 11.63
CA VAL A 454 -28.30 -46.80 10.76
C VAL A 454 -27.31 -45.88 10.00
N SER A 455 -26.04 -46.29 9.96
CA SER A 455 -24.89 -45.66 9.29
C SER A 455 -24.68 -46.21 7.85
N PRO A 456 -23.72 -45.70 7.06
CA PRO A 456 -23.81 -45.50 5.61
C PRO A 456 -23.28 -46.66 4.77
N ASP A 457 -23.56 -46.68 3.46
CA ASP A 457 -22.61 -47.17 2.45
C ASP A 457 -22.92 -46.68 1.00
N ILE A 458 -21.91 -46.01 0.42
CA ILE A 458 -21.27 -46.16 -0.90
C ILE A 458 -22.12 -46.48 -2.14
N LEU A 459 -22.08 -45.59 -3.16
CA LEU A 459 -21.58 -45.85 -4.54
C LEU A 459 -21.84 -44.66 -5.49
N SER A 460 -20.83 -44.36 -6.31
CA SER A 460 -20.82 -43.50 -7.51
C SER A 460 -20.37 -44.40 -8.69
N PRO A 461 -20.29 -44.00 -9.98
CA PRO A 461 -21.02 -43.03 -10.83
C PRO A 461 -21.54 -43.66 -12.16
N ALA A 462 -22.43 -43.00 -12.91
CA ALA A 462 -22.54 -43.09 -14.40
C ALA A 462 -23.51 -42.01 -14.93
N ILE A 463 -23.06 -41.03 -15.73
CA ILE A 463 -23.07 -40.97 -17.21
C ILE A 463 -24.48 -40.95 -17.86
N GLY A 464 -24.80 -39.83 -18.52
CA GLY A 464 -25.46 -39.85 -19.83
C GLY A 464 -26.90 -39.32 -19.92
N PRO A 465 -27.34 -38.83 -21.11
CA PRO A 465 -28.09 -37.58 -21.23
C PRO A 465 -29.55 -37.76 -21.68
N LEU A 466 -30.42 -36.80 -21.35
CA LEU A 466 -31.76 -36.71 -21.90
C LEU A 466 -31.92 -35.44 -22.74
N ALA A 467 -32.09 -35.67 -24.04
CA ALA A 467 -32.55 -34.70 -25.02
C ALA A 467 -34.09 -34.79 -25.19
N ASN A 468 -34.68 -33.61 -25.45
CA ASN A 468 -35.86 -33.35 -26.30
C ASN A 468 -37.21 -34.03 -26.02
N GLN A 469 -38.17 -33.23 -25.53
CA GLN A 469 -39.58 -33.15 -25.98
C GLN A 469 -40.08 -31.73 -25.62
N ARG A 470 -40.95 -30.99 -26.33
CA ARG A 470 -41.72 -31.14 -27.57
C ARG A 470 -42.21 -29.73 -27.96
N ILE A 471 -42.26 -29.44 -29.26
CA ILE A 471 -42.81 -28.21 -29.86
C ILE A 471 -44.33 -28.34 -29.97
N ALA A 472 -45.07 -27.28 -29.63
CA ALA A 472 -46.47 -27.07 -30.04
C ALA A 472 -46.56 -25.90 -31.03
N LYS A 473 -47.28 -26.13 -32.12
CA LYS A 473 -47.47 -25.28 -33.31
C LYS A 473 -48.43 -24.12 -33.04
N ASN A 474 -48.16 -22.95 -33.64
CA ASN A 474 -49.08 -22.20 -34.54
C ASN A 474 -48.51 -20.80 -34.89
N GLY A 475 -48.28 -20.52 -36.18
CA GLY A 475 -47.95 -19.19 -36.71
C GLY A 475 -47.17 -19.23 -38.03
N PRO A 476 -47.45 -18.37 -39.04
CA PRO A 476 -47.03 -18.56 -40.43
C PRO A 476 -45.56 -18.19 -40.69
N LEU A 477 -44.98 -18.88 -41.67
CA LEU A 477 -43.60 -18.74 -42.17
C LEU A 477 -43.32 -17.36 -42.81
N GLN A 478 -42.20 -16.74 -42.43
CA GLN A 478 -41.44 -15.73 -43.19
C GLN A 478 -39.93 -15.82 -42.84
N PRO A 479 -39.00 -15.33 -43.69
CA PRO A 479 -37.89 -16.14 -44.21
C PRO A 479 -36.62 -16.14 -43.35
N PHE A 480 -36.04 -17.33 -43.17
CA PHE A 480 -34.64 -17.51 -42.78
C PHE A 480 -33.73 -17.12 -43.97
N GLY A 481 -32.85 -16.14 -43.77
CA GLY A 481 -31.84 -15.79 -44.76
C GLY A 481 -30.80 -14.81 -44.20
N LEU A 482 -29.53 -15.16 -44.36
CA LEU A 482 -28.30 -14.41 -44.03
C LEU A 482 -27.76 -14.44 -42.59
N TYR A 483 -28.53 -14.25 -41.51
CA TYR A 483 -27.92 -14.14 -40.16
C TYR A 483 -27.40 -15.47 -39.58
N SER A 484 -27.99 -16.61 -39.95
CA SER A 484 -27.53 -17.92 -39.48
C SER A 484 -26.29 -18.41 -40.23
N LEU A 485 -26.07 -17.95 -41.47
CA LEU A 485 -24.93 -18.39 -42.28
C LEU A 485 -23.65 -17.66 -41.86
N THR A 486 -23.73 -16.37 -41.51
CA THR A 486 -22.58 -15.61 -40.98
C THR A 486 -22.12 -16.13 -39.63
N LEU A 487 -23.03 -16.47 -38.72
CA LEU A 487 -22.69 -17.09 -37.43
C LEU A 487 -22.09 -18.49 -37.60
N TRP A 488 -22.61 -19.29 -38.53
CA TRP A 488 -22.06 -20.60 -38.84
C TRP A 488 -20.68 -20.51 -39.50
N VAL A 489 -20.48 -19.57 -40.44
CA VAL A 489 -19.17 -19.32 -41.06
C VAL A 489 -18.14 -18.84 -40.03
N PHE A 490 -18.51 -17.92 -39.13
CA PHE A 490 -17.61 -17.43 -38.08
C PHE A 490 -17.21 -18.55 -37.10
N TYR A 491 -18.18 -19.38 -36.70
CA TYR A 491 -17.92 -20.48 -35.77
C TYR A 491 -17.09 -21.60 -36.40
N THR A 492 -17.34 -21.93 -37.67
CA THR A 492 -16.76 -23.11 -38.32
C THR A 492 -15.44 -22.80 -39.02
N LEU A 493 -15.28 -21.63 -39.63
CA LEU A 493 -14.05 -21.26 -40.36
C LEU A 493 -13.05 -20.46 -39.54
N ILE A 494 -13.50 -19.74 -38.50
CA ILE A 494 -12.62 -18.89 -37.69
C ILE A 494 -12.45 -19.50 -36.29
N TYR A 495 -13.54 -19.69 -35.54
CA TYR A 495 -13.43 -20.08 -34.14
C TYR A 495 -12.88 -21.51 -33.92
N GLN A 496 -13.38 -22.50 -34.66
CA GLN A 496 -12.95 -23.90 -34.53
C GLN A 496 -11.48 -24.14 -34.92
N PRO A 497 -10.96 -23.61 -36.06
CA PRO A 497 -9.55 -23.75 -36.40
C PRO A 497 -8.64 -23.03 -35.41
N THR A 498 -9.02 -21.83 -34.93
CA THR A 498 -8.22 -21.08 -33.95
C THR A 498 -8.17 -21.80 -32.59
N MET A 499 -9.28 -22.40 -32.13
CA MET A 499 -9.28 -23.20 -30.90
C MET A 499 -8.55 -24.53 -31.04
N THR A 500 -8.54 -25.12 -32.23
CA THR A 500 -7.75 -26.33 -32.54
C THR A 500 -6.25 -26.01 -32.58
N LEU A 501 -5.85 -24.87 -33.17
CA LEU A 501 -4.48 -24.36 -33.15
C LEU A 501 -4.03 -24.01 -31.72
N LEU A 502 -4.91 -23.40 -30.92
CA LEU A 502 -4.61 -23.07 -29.52
C LEU A 502 -4.43 -24.34 -28.68
N ARG A 503 -5.22 -25.39 -28.91
CA ARG A 503 -5.04 -26.71 -28.27
C ARG A 503 -3.77 -27.41 -28.75
N LEU A 504 -3.43 -27.33 -30.03
CA LEU A 504 -2.17 -27.87 -30.58
C LEU A 504 -0.93 -27.13 -30.06
N PHE A 505 -1.05 -25.84 -29.70
CA PHE A 505 0.02 -25.09 -29.04
C PHE A 505 0.14 -25.40 -27.55
N ILE A 506 -0.97 -25.73 -26.89
CA ILE A 506 -0.99 -26.10 -25.46
C ILE A 506 -0.52 -27.56 -25.26
N ASP A 507 -0.81 -28.47 -26.21
CA ASP A 507 -0.44 -29.90 -26.10
C ASP A 507 0.96 -30.25 -26.62
N LYS A 508 1.68 -29.32 -27.28
CA LYS A 508 3.02 -29.60 -27.84
C LYS A 508 4.22 -29.31 -26.95
N ASP A 509 4.04 -28.81 -25.73
CA ASP A 509 5.14 -28.63 -24.76
C ASP A 509 5.20 -29.72 -23.69
N VAL A 510 4.54 -30.86 -23.89
CA VAL A 510 4.74 -32.07 -23.07
C VAL A 510 5.29 -33.19 -23.94
N HIS A 511 6.59 -33.11 -24.25
CA HIS A 511 7.36 -34.30 -24.61
C HIS A 511 8.15 -34.80 -23.41
N ALA A 512 7.79 -36.02 -23.03
CA ALA A 512 8.38 -36.88 -22.03
C ALA A 512 9.90 -37.06 -22.20
N HIS A 513 10.57 -37.27 -21.07
CA HIS A 513 11.74 -38.15 -21.01
C HIS A 513 11.46 -39.28 -20.00
N PRO A 514 11.67 -40.56 -20.37
CA PRO A 514 11.35 -41.72 -19.54
C PRO A 514 12.51 -42.06 -18.60
N PHE A 515 12.23 -42.99 -17.67
CA PHE A 515 13.10 -43.61 -16.65
C PHE A 515 13.05 -42.98 -15.25
N CYS A 516 12.19 -43.52 -14.39
CA CYS A 516 12.62 -44.47 -13.35
C CYS A 516 11.41 -44.92 -12.52
N HIS A 517 11.05 -46.19 -12.69
CA HIS A 517 10.36 -46.96 -11.65
C HIS A 517 11.25 -47.03 -10.42
N TYR A 518 10.70 -46.76 -9.24
CA TYR A 518 11.00 -47.56 -8.05
C TYR A 518 9.77 -47.56 -7.13
N GLU A 519 9.32 -48.78 -6.85
CA GLU A 519 8.34 -49.12 -5.82
C GLU A 519 8.93 -49.01 -4.40
N TYR A 520 8.00 -49.04 -3.45
CA TYR A 520 8.05 -49.54 -2.08
C TYR A 520 8.15 -48.56 -0.89
N MET A 521 7.08 -48.71 -0.08
CA MET A 521 6.83 -48.45 1.35
C MET A 521 6.42 -47.04 1.78
#